data_AF-A0A839UYX7-F1
#
_entry.id   AF-A0A839UYX7-F1
#
_cell.length_a   1.000
_cell.length_b   1.000
_cell.length_c   1.000
_cell.angle_alpha   90.00
_cell.angle_beta   90.00
_cell.angle_gamma   90.00
#
_symmetry.space_group_name_H-M   'P 1'
#
loop_
_entity.id
_entity.type
_entity.pdbx_description
1 polymer ?
#
loop_
_entity_poly.entity_id
_entity_poly.type
_entity_poly.pdbx_seq_one_letter_code
_entity_poly.pdbx_strand_id
1 'polypeptide(L)'
;MRYVLSALVPLLGLLTLLMRPSPCAAAPVAVPGPYPGVSASSTASGSSATGLLNASGAWFASGAAPQTLVWDLGTPNRITALKVVFPATGCWSFTVEGSDNGSNLQPEQWTQLLSQAGKLCSDSYGVSGLATFRYLRVTILGGGRIGLRSLQLTATPVAATPNAFTSAMTLAALAPAGTAPTVVMEACDLWSSQAMWQSVLSRAPYNRPLTGPYGGLYDDSETDTTSARVVLARRAGINAFQSCWYRQKGNAGQPVQAIFNGVIRALADTSPARASLQFNILWDNANPVDGGISGVDDFLGNLASFWINSYFTRSNYLRIDGRPVLVIASADILASQLGGTAPAAAAITRFRALAVRAGLPGLVLLATNNGSSHASNALAAAIGFDGVMAYSTPTFTGTLTTATPSTQQFIAAEKQSWADWARFSVLPSTLTVSMGYDTSIWSDLLFKCLLSPTQLGDLLKDALATARAAPANTLRHQILFIDNWNEYGEGRFIEPSLAYGGSYLNAISAVLCPACRFSFTPARGILSTAP
;
A
#
# COMPACT_ATOMS: atom_id res chain seq x y z
N MET A 1 2.35 -30.72 5.93
CA MET A 1 3.26 -29.81 5.21
C MET A 1 3.28 -28.49 5.96
N ARG A 2 4.15 -28.42 6.98
CA ARG A 2 4.41 -27.23 7.82
C ARG A 2 5.64 -26.54 7.22
N TYR A 3 5.75 -25.22 7.39
CA TYR A 3 6.88 -24.34 7.02
C TYR A 3 6.97 -23.86 5.57
N VAL A 4 6.25 -22.78 5.24
CA VAL A 4 6.74 -21.69 4.37
C VAL A 4 6.14 -20.37 4.89
N LEU A 5 6.71 -19.84 5.98
CA LEU A 5 6.45 -18.47 6.47
C LEU A 5 7.71 -17.92 7.16
N SER A 6 8.86 -18.30 6.62
CA SER A 6 10.18 -17.96 7.18
C SER A 6 11.13 -17.58 6.07
N ALA A 7 11.19 -16.27 5.78
CA ALA A 7 12.31 -15.58 5.14
C ALA A 7 12.22 -14.10 5.59
N LEU A 8 12.97 -13.71 6.62
CA LEU A 8 14.28 -13.01 6.57
C LEU A 8 14.15 -11.48 6.56
N VAL A 9 14.37 -10.88 7.73
CA VAL A 9 14.76 -9.47 7.93
C VAL A 9 16.13 -9.49 8.64
N PRO A 10 17.16 -8.75 8.20
CA PRO A 10 18.37 -8.62 9.00
C PRO A 10 18.23 -7.53 10.06
N LEU A 11 18.69 -7.89 11.26
CA LEU A 11 18.98 -7.03 12.41
C LEU A 11 19.81 -5.78 12.04
N LEU A 12 19.54 -4.65 12.73
CA LEU A 12 20.59 -3.80 13.29
C LEU A 12 20.06 -2.90 14.44
N GLY A 13 20.42 -3.31 15.67
CA GLY A 13 20.96 -2.46 16.75
C GLY A 13 20.09 -1.40 17.45
N LEU A 14 19.63 -1.71 18.67
CA LEU A 14 19.33 -0.72 19.71
C LEU A 14 20.14 -1.09 20.97
N LEU A 15 20.90 -0.13 21.53
CA LEU A 15 21.46 -0.21 22.88
C LEU A 15 20.97 1.00 23.69
N THR A 16 20.45 0.70 24.88
CA THR A 16 19.79 1.54 25.88
C THR A 16 20.74 2.41 26.72
N LEU A 17 20.27 3.57 27.22
CA LEU A 17 20.37 3.90 28.65
C LEU A 17 19.37 4.97 29.11
N LEU A 18 18.76 4.70 30.28
CA LEU A 18 17.80 5.50 31.05
C LEU A 18 18.49 6.56 31.92
N MET A 19 17.81 7.68 32.20
CA MET A 19 17.62 8.28 33.56
C MET A 19 16.76 9.56 33.50
N ARG A 20 15.80 9.69 34.44
CA ARG A 20 14.98 10.87 34.80
C ARG A 20 15.14 11.08 36.33
N PRO A 21 15.06 12.30 36.91
CA PRO A 21 13.75 12.96 37.20
C PRO A 21 13.70 14.52 37.18
N SER A 22 12.46 15.04 37.18
CA SER A 22 11.95 16.45 37.25
C SER A 22 12.01 17.04 38.70
N PRO A 23 11.47 18.25 39.09
CA PRO A 23 10.60 19.25 38.41
C PRO A 23 10.82 20.77 38.74
N CYS A 24 10.25 21.70 37.96
CA CYS A 24 9.37 22.83 38.39
C CYS A 24 9.05 23.87 37.28
N ALA A 25 7.83 24.42 37.39
CA ALA A 25 6.99 25.31 36.57
C ALA A 25 7.61 26.67 36.11
N ALA A 26 7.08 27.47 35.16
CA ALA A 26 5.97 27.44 34.18
C ALA A 26 6.16 28.63 33.18
N ALA A 27 5.76 28.46 31.90
CA ALA A 27 5.38 29.48 30.89
C ALA A 27 5.38 28.82 29.48
N PRO A 28 4.67 29.33 28.44
CA PRO A 28 4.37 28.57 27.22
C PRO A 28 5.61 28.39 26.33
N VAL A 29 5.92 27.15 25.94
CA VAL A 29 7.11 26.82 25.13
C VAL A 29 6.71 26.15 23.82
N ALA A 30 7.22 26.72 22.73
CA ALA A 30 7.19 26.21 21.37
C ALA A 30 7.87 24.83 21.26
N VAL A 31 7.29 23.94 20.47
CA VAL A 31 7.81 22.59 20.23
C VAL A 31 9.06 22.67 19.33
N PRO A 32 10.26 22.25 19.78
CA PRO A 32 11.44 22.08 18.94
C PRO A 32 11.47 20.68 18.31
N GLY A 33 11.99 20.58 17.07
CA GLY A 33 12.24 19.30 16.37
C GLY A 33 13.31 18.43 17.06
N PRO A 34 13.53 17.17 16.60
CA PRO A 34 14.26 16.95 15.33
C PRO A 34 13.84 15.68 14.52
N TYR A 35 13.97 15.71 13.19
CA TYR A 35 14.10 14.49 12.36
C TYR A 35 15.48 14.47 11.69
N PRO A 36 16.19 13.32 11.66
CA PRO A 36 17.58 13.23 11.26
C PRO A 36 17.75 13.14 9.74
N GLY A 37 18.79 13.81 9.25
CA GLY A 37 19.15 13.92 7.85
C GLY A 37 18.64 15.23 7.28
N VAL A 38 19.54 16.21 7.07
CA VAL A 38 19.51 17.33 6.11
C VAL A 38 20.48 18.43 6.54
N SER A 39 21.46 18.78 5.68
CA SER A 39 22.26 20.01 5.82
C SER A 39 22.66 20.61 4.46
N ALA A 40 22.18 21.81 4.14
CA ALA A 40 22.88 22.83 3.34
C ALA A 40 22.24 24.21 3.53
N SER A 41 23.08 25.25 3.56
CA SER A 41 22.77 26.62 3.98
C SER A 41 21.80 27.36 3.06
N SER A 42 20.94 28.14 3.71
CA SER A 42 19.63 28.64 3.33
C SER A 42 19.60 29.94 2.52
N THR A 43 18.54 30.11 1.72
CA THR A 43 17.40 31.01 2.06
C THR A 43 16.07 30.40 1.58
N ALA A 44 15.55 29.46 2.40
CA ALA A 44 14.20 28.83 2.51
C ALA A 44 13.52 28.11 1.29
N SER A 45 12.92 26.90 1.41
CA SER A 45 12.87 25.91 2.52
C SER A 45 12.65 24.46 2.01
N GLY A 46 13.44 23.48 2.51
CA GLY A 46 13.17 22.03 2.43
C GLY A 46 14.30 21.03 2.08
N SER A 47 15.59 21.43 2.12
CA SER A 47 16.85 20.70 1.72
C SER A 47 16.93 19.22 2.18
N SER A 48 17.79 18.28 1.67
CA SER A 48 19.26 18.25 1.40
C SER A 48 19.74 17.36 0.24
N ALA A 49 20.93 17.67 -0.28
CA ALA A 49 21.86 16.70 -0.84
C ALA A 49 22.80 16.16 0.25
N THR A 50 22.86 14.84 0.44
CA THR A 50 23.89 14.20 1.26
C THR A 50 24.87 13.45 0.37
N GLY A 51 25.98 14.15 0.14
CA GLY A 51 27.26 13.63 -0.30
C GLY A 51 28.23 14.80 -0.22
N LEU A 52 29.24 14.70 0.65
CA LEU A 52 30.55 15.39 0.62
C LEU A 52 30.65 16.93 0.62
N LEU A 53 30.03 17.70 1.52
CA LEU A 53 30.68 18.99 1.86
C LEU A 53 31.91 18.68 2.72
N ASN A 54 33.12 18.85 2.17
CA ASN A 54 34.35 18.81 2.98
C ASN A 54 34.51 20.11 3.80
N ALA A 55 35.58 20.26 4.57
CA ALA A 55 35.88 21.46 5.38
C ALA A 55 35.91 22.79 4.60
N SER A 56 35.88 22.76 3.26
CA SER A 56 35.81 23.92 2.36
C SER A 56 34.41 24.23 1.82
N GLY A 57 33.36 23.53 2.26
CA GLY A 57 31.97 23.88 1.95
C GLY A 57 31.53 23.61 0.51
N ALA A 58 32.09 22.59 -0.14
CA ALA A 58 31.69 22.15 -1.49
C ALA A 58 31.78 20.61 -1.65
N TRP A 59 30.90 20.05 -2.49
CA TRP A 59 31.01 18.69 -3.03
C TRP A 59 32.14 18.61 -4.02
N PHE A 60 32.90 17.52 -4.08
CA PHE A 60 33.93 17.33 -5.10
C PHE A 60 33.75 16.00 -5.80
N ALA A 61 33.75 16.03 -7.13
CA ALA A 61 33.89 14.83 -7.92
C ALA A 61 35.30 14.27 -7.68
N SER A 62 35.39 13.05 -7.11
CA SER A 62 36.65 12.38 -6.82
C SER A 62 36.65 10.99 -7.46
N GLY A 63 37.43 10.80 -8.52
CA GLY A 63 37.51 9.54 -9.29
C GLY A 63 37.33 9.75 -10.79
N ALA A 64 37.10 8.65 -11.53
CA ALA A 64 36.84 8.69 -12.97
C ALA A 64 35.51 9.41 -13.26
N ALA A 65 35.49 10.23 -14.31
CA ALA A 65 34.30 10.90 -14.82
C ALA A 65 33.52 9.95 -15.76
N PRO A 66 32.19 10.13 -15.90
CA PRO A 66 31.37 11.17 -15.30
C PRO A 66 30.98 10.88 -13.84
N GLN A 67 30.76 11.93 -13.04
CA GLN A 67 30.24 11.82 -11.67
C GLN A 67 29.02 12.69 -11.48
N THR A 68 28.07 12.20 -10.68
CA THR A 68 26.71 12.71 -10.65
C THR A 68 26.25 13.00 -9.22
N LEU A 69 25.57 14.12 -9.04
CA LEU A 69 24.86 14.49 -7.82
C LEU A 69 23.37 14.72 -8.15
N VAL A 70 22.47 14.14 -7.34
CA VAL A 70 21.01 14.23 -7.55
C VAL A 70 20.34 14.86 -6.32
N TRP A 71 19.36 15.74 -6.56
CA TRP A 71 18.48 16.33 -5.56
C TRP A 71 17.04 15.85 -5.80
N ASP A 72 16.37 15.40 -4.74
CA ASP A 72 14.91 15.24 -4.70
C ASP A 72 14.33 16.46 -3.98
N LEU A 73 13.48 17.24 -4.65
CA LEU A 73 12.83 18.42 -4.09
C LEU A 73 11.60 18.06 -3.21
N GLY A 74 11.32 16.77 -3.02
CA GLY A 74 10.19 16.23 -2.27
C GLY A 74 8.86 16.29 -3.03
N THR A 75 8.60 17.40 -3.72
CA THR A 75 7.46 17.62 -4.62
C THR A 75 7.92 18.24 -5.95
N PRO A 76 7.15 18.09 -7.04
CA PRO A 76 7.38 18.86 -8.25
C PRO A 76 7.35 20.37 -7.95
N ASN A 77 8.41 21.03 -8.37
CA ASN A 77 8.58 22.47 -8.23
C ASN A 77 8.58 23.09 -9.62
N ARG A 78 7.84 24.19 -9.81
CA ARG A 78 7.99 25.02 -11.00
C ARG A 78 9.29 25.80 -10.87
N ILE A 79 10.31 25.37 -11.59
CA ILE A 79 11.62 26.00 -11.56
C ILE A 79 11.61 27.12 -12.60
N THR A 80 11.91 28.34 -12.18
CA THR A 80 11.95 29.52 -13.06
C THR A 80 13.38 29.96 -13.33
N ALA A 81 14.30 29.67 -12.40
CA ALA A 81 15.73 29.85 -12.58
C ALA A 81 16.50 28.80 -11.80
N LEU A 82 17.66 28.43 -12.34
CA LEU A 82 18.64 27.56 -11.71
C LEU A 82 20.03 28.15 -11.91
N LYS A 83 20.86 28.11 -10.87
CA LYS A 83 22.26 28.54 -10.94
C LYS A 83 23.17 27.52 -10.25
N VAL A 84 24.14 27.01 -11.00
CA VAL A 84 25.21 26.14 -10.54
C VAL A 84 26.38 27.03 -10.09
N VAL A 85 26.89 26.83 -8.88
CA VAL A 85 28.02 27.60 -8.33
C VAL A 85 29.17 26.68 -7.98
N PHE A 86 30.36 27.03 -8.45
CA PHE A 86 31.63 26.33 -8.23
C PHE A 86 32.46 27.06 -7.15
N PRO A 87 33.43 26.40 -6.52
CA PRO A 87 34.29 27.02 -5.51
C PRO A 87 35.16 28.17 -6.01
N ALA A 88 35.50 28.17 -7.30
CA ALA A 88 36.36 29.16 -7.96
C ALA A 88 36.02 29.30 -9.45
N THR A 89 36.49 30.38 -10.07
CA THR A 89 36.38 30.59 -11.52
C THR A 89 37.18 29.52 -12.27
N GLY A 90 36.53 28.85 -13.22
CA GLY A 90 37.18 27.81 -14.03
C GLY A 90 36.34 27.47 -15.26
N CYS A 91 36.95 26.76 -16.20
CA CYS A 91 36.30 26.35 -17.44
C CYS A 91 35.71 24.94 -17.26
N TRP A 92 34.55 24.88 -16.60
CA TRP A 92 33.99 23.61 -16.13
C TRP A 92 33.18 22.90 -17.22
N SER A 93 33.25 21.56 -17.28
CA SER A 93 32.42 20.74 -18.17
C SER A 93 31.40 19.94 -17.36
N PHE A 94 30.10 20.22 -17.53
CA PHE A 94 29.02 19.62 -16.77
C PHE A 94 27.68 19.69 -17.51
N THR A 95 26.74 18.83 -17.13
CA THR A 95 25.31 18.94 -17.47
C THR A 95 24.47 19.12 -16.21
N VAL A 96 23.31 19.76 -16.38
CA VAL A 96 22.22 19.81 -15.40
C VAL A 96 20.98 19.29 -16.09
N GLU A 97 20.28 18.38 -15.43
CA GLU A 97 19.07 17.74 -15.94
C GLU A 97 17.96 17.76 -14.89
N GLY A 98 16.71 17.75 -15.34
CA GLY A 98 15.51 17.62 -14.51
C GLY A 98 14.72 16.36 -14.84
N SER A 99 14.09 15.74 -13.84
CA SER A 99 13.22 14.58 -14.01
C SER A 99 12.06 14.62 -13.01
N ASP A 100 10.93 14.01 -13.36
CA ASP A 100 9.80 13.85 -12.45
C ASP A 100 9.91 12.61 -11.56
N ASN A 101 10.75 11.63 -11.93
CA ASN A 101 10.84 10.34 -11.23
C ASN A 101 12.24 9.91 -10.78
N GLY A 102 13.28 10.62 -11.21
CA GLY A 102 14.64 10.41 -10.70
C GLY A 102 15.28 9.08 -11.08
N SER A 103 14.70 8.31 -12.02
CA SER A 103 15.19 6.98 -12.38
C SER A 103 16.50 7.05 -13.16
N ASN A 104 17.53 6.34 -12.69
CA ASN A 104 18.78 6.15 -13.43
C ASN A 104 18.72 4.97 -14.44
N LEU A 105 17.61 4.21 -14.46
CA LEU A 105 17.39 3.10 -15.38
C LEU A 105 16.76 3.54 -16.71
N GLN A 106 16.30 4.81 -16.78
CA GLN A 106 15.68 5.42 -17.96
C GLN A 106 16.29 6.81 -18.22
N PRO A 107 17.52 6.89 -18.76
CA PRO A 107 18.22 8.15 -18.97
C PRO A 107 17.48 9.12 -19.92
N GLU A 108 16.62 8.61 -20.81
CA GLU A 108 15.75 9.39 -21.70
C GLU A 108 14.69 10.24 -20.99
N GLN A 109 14.42 9.97 -19.71
CA GLN A 109 13.45 10.72 -18.89
C GLN A 109 14.08 11.85 -18.09
N TRP A 110 15.33 12.19 -18.39
CA TRP A 110 16.03 13.37 -17.88
C TRP A 110 16.08 14.44 -18.95
N THR A 111 15.46 15.59 -18.67
CA THR A 111 15.46 16.75 -19.56
C THR A 111 16.70 17.59 -19.28
N GLN A 112 17.59 17.75 -20.26
CA GLN A 112 18.75 18.63 -20.13
C GLN A 112 18.31 20.09 -19.99
N LEU A 113 18.68 20.72 -18.87
CA LEU A 113 18.36 22.11 -18.52
C LEU A 113 19.53 23.05 -18.83
N LEU A 114 20.76 22.57 -18.62
CA LEU A 114 21.98 23.32 -18.85
C LEU A 114 23.10 22.34 -19.24
N SER A 115 23.92 22.71 -20.21
CA SER A 115 25.12 21.95 -20.58
C SER A 115 26.26 22.90 -20.88
N GLN A 116 27.43 22.61 -20.32
CA GLN A 116 28.65 23.36 -20.53
C GLN A 116 29.78 22.38 -20.85
N ALA A 117 30.55 22.68 -21.89
CA ALA A 117 31.66 21.86 -22.37
C ALA A 117 33.02 22.55 -22.17
N GLY A 118 33.19 23.28 -21.06
CA GLY A 118 34.44 23.97 -20.74
C GLY A 118 34.78 25.17 -21.63
N LYS A 119 33.83 25.68 -22.42
CA LYS A 119 34.09 26.78 -23.38
C LYS A 119 34.03 28.18 -22.75
N LEU A 120 33.33 28.31 -21.63
CA LEU A 120 33.18 29.57 -20.89
C LEU A 120 33.67 29.37 -19.46
N CYS A 121 34.59 30.20 -19.01
CA CYS A 121 35.17 30.10 -17.67
C CYS A 121 34.45 31.05 -16.72
N SER A 122 33.81 30.49 -15.69
CA SER A 122 33.04 31.24 -14.70
C SER A 122 33.07 30.47 -13.38
N ASP A 123 32.79 31.15 -12.27
CA ASP A 123 32.52 30.49 -11.00
C ASP A 123 31.05 30.04 -10.91
N SER A 124 30.20 30.47 -11.84
CA SER A 124 28.79 30.17 -11.82
C SER A 124 28.11 30.26 -13.19
N TYR A 125 27.09 29.44 -13.36
CA TYR A 125 26.35 29.31 -14.61
C TYR A 125 24.86 29.21 -14.28
N GLY A 126 24.05 30.01 -14.97
CA GLY A 126 22.62 30.06 -14.75
C GLY A 126 21.81 29.80 -16.01
N VAL A 127 20.60 29.31 -15.81
CA VAL A 127 19.56 29.19 -16.84
C VAL A 127 18.22 29.62 -16.24
N SER A 128 17.38 30.26 -17.05
CA SER A 128 16.05 30.74 -16.68
C SER A 128 14.98 30.24 -17.65
N GLY A 129 13.71 30.32 -17.27
CA GLY A 129 12.59 29.89 -18.12
C GLY A 129 12.45 28.37 -18.20
N LEU A 130 12.69 27.68 -17.07
CA LEU A 130 12.64 26.23 -16.98
C LEU A 130 11.21 25.69 -16.79
N ALA A 131 11.10 24.37 -16.67
CA ALA A 131 9.86 23.64 -16.48
C ALA A 131 9.69 23.16 -15.02
N THR A 132 8.68 22.31 -14.82
CA THR A 132 8.40 21.67 -13.54
C THR A 132 9.19 20.38 -13.42
N PHE A 133 9.90 20.18 -12.31
CA PHE A 133 10.62 18.95 -12.02
C PHE A 133 10.60 18.65 -10.52
N ARG A 134 10.65 17.36 -10.15
CA ARG A 134 10.86 16.92 -8.75
C ARG A 134 12.33 16.64 -8.47
N TYR A 135 13.03 16.03 -9.42
CA TYR A 135 14.42 15.66 -9.30
C TYR A 135 15.28 16.56 -10.17
N LEU A 136 16.45 16.93 -9.64
CA LEU A 136 17.50 17.61 -10.39
C LEU A 136 18.78 16.81 -10.31
N ARG A 137 19.55 16.80 -11.39
CA ARG A 137 20.82 16.10 -11.47
C ARG A 137 21.89 17.00 -12.06
N VAL A 138 23.06 17.01 -11.47
CA VAL A 138 24.26 17.66 -12.02
C VAL A 138 25.29 16.56 -12.29
N THR A 139 25.77 16.49 -13.52
CA THR A 139 26.80 15.53 -13.93
C THR A 139 28.05 16.27 -14.39
N ILE A 140 29.17 15.99 -13.74
CA ILE A 140 30.49 16.51 -14.09
C ILE A 140 31.12 15.60 -15.16
N LEU A 141 31.53 16.19 -16.29
CA LEU A 141 31.95 15.47 -17.50
C LEU A 141 33.48 15.31 -17.64
N GLY A 142 34.28 16.08 -16.87
CA GLY A 142 35.74 16.10 -16.98
C GLY A 142 36.47 15.39 -15.83
N GLY A 143 37.69 14.91 -16.09
CA GLY A 143 38.59 14.36 -15.06
C GLY A 143 39.34 15.44 -14.29
N GLY A 144 39.34 15.34 -12.96
CA GLY A 144 39.96 16.31 -12.04
C GLY A 144 39.09 16.55 -10.80
N ARG A 145 39.65 17.16 -9.74
CA ARG A 145 38.91 17.47 -8.50
C ARG A 145 38.00 18.68 -8.72
N ILE A 146 36.85 18.47 -9.34
CA ILE A 146 35.88 19.54 -9.66
C ILE A 146 34.91 19.68 -8.50
N GLY A 147 34.83 20.90 -7.95
CA GLY A 147 33.98 21.19 -6.81
C GLY A 147 32.63 21.80 -7.20
N LEU A 148 31.55 21.41 -6.55
CA LEU A 148 30.24 22.04 -6.61
C LEU A 148 29.92 22.68 -5.25
N ARG A 149 29.83 24.01 -5.21
CA ARG A 149 29.55 24.77 -3.99
C ARG A 149 28.06 24.80 -3.66
N SER A 150 27.21 25.13 -4.65
CA SER A 150 25.76 25.16 -4.44
C SER A 150 24.98 25.04 -5.74
N LEU A 151 23.77 24.50 -5.64
CA LEU A 151 22.73 24.63 -6.65
C LEU A 151 21.66 25.59 -6.11
N GLN A 152 21.52 26.75 -6.73
CA GLN A 152 20.55 27.77 -6.34
C GLN A 152 19.33 27.67 -7.25
N LEU A 153 18.13 27.72 -6.67
CA LEU A 153 16.86 27.57 -7.38
C LEU A 153 15.94 28.73 -7.08
N THR A 154 15.32 29.29 -8.12
CA THR A 154 14.09 30.06 -7.99
C THR A 154 12.96 29.14 -8.37
N ALA A 155 12.34 28.54 -7.35
CA ALA A 155 11.34 27.50 -7.50
C ALA A 155 10.12 27.85 -6.65
N THR A 156 8.93 27.55 -7.17
CA THR A 156 7.71 27.52 -6.36
C THR A 156 7.24 26.08 -6.31
N PRO A 157 6.95 25.53 -5.12
CA PRO A 157 6.27 24.25 -5.03
C PRO A 157 5.01 24.34 -5.88
N VAL A 158 4.85 23.40 -6.81
CA VAL A 158 3.53 23.21 -7.37
C VAL A 158 2.74 22.68 -6.20
N ALA A 159 1.77 23.45 -5.70
CA ALA A 159 0.82 22.94 -4.73
C ALA A 159 0.36 21.60 -5.28
N ALA A 160 0.40 20.53 -4.48
CA ALA A 160 -0.14 19.24 -4.87
C ALA A 160 -1.47 19.56 -5.53
N THR A 161 -1.52 19.50 -6.87
CA THR A 161 -2.79 19.67 -7.54
C THR A 161 -3.61 18.58 -6.88
N PRO A 162 -4.70 18.92 -6.17
CA PRO A 162 -5.56 17.92 -5.60
C PRO A 162 -5.72 16.94 -6.74
N ASN A 163 -5.25 15.71 -6.51
CA ASN A 163 -5.14 14.66 -7.52
C ASN A 163 -6.21 14.91 -8.57
N ALA A 164 -5.96 14.91 -9.88
CA ALA A 164 -7.02 15.24 -10.86
C ALA A 164 -8.36 14.49 -10.60
N PHE A 165 -8.30 13.40 -9.83
CA PHE A 165 -9.34 12.66 -9.11
C PHE A 165 -10.15 13.39 -8.00
N THR A 166 -9.83 14.60 -7.55
CA THR A 166 -10.47 15.30 -6.40
C THR A 166 -11.15 16.59 -6.83
N SER A 167 -10.59 17.31 -7.82
CA SER A 167 -11.08 18.63 -8.24
C SER A 167 -12.38 18.60 -9.07
N ALA A 168 -12.81 17.43 -9.55
CA ALA A 168 -14.02 17.27 -10.37
C ALA A 168 -15.01 16.20 -9.87
N MET A 169 -14.75 15.54 -8.73
CA MET A 169 -15.59 14.44 -8.27
C MET A 169 -16.66 14.93 -7.29
N THR A 170 -17.66 15.62 -7.81
CA THR A 170 -18.96 15.69 -7.11
C THR A 170 -19.42 14.25 -6.86
N LEU A 171 -19.47 13.86 -5.58
CA LEU A 171 -20.00 12.59 -5.05
C LEU A 171 -21.50 12.35 -5.34
N ALA A 172 -22.09 13.16 -6.21
CA ALA A 172 -23.50 13.09 -6.56
C ALA A 172 -23.81 11.75 -7.24
N ALA A 173 -24.52 10.90 -6.50
CA ALA A 173 -25.17 9.67 -6.93
C ALA A 173 -24.23 8.58 -7.48
N LEU A 174 -23.25 8.14 -6.69
CA LEU A 174 -22.78 6.76 -6.83
C LEU A 174 -23.96 5.83 -6.46
N ALA A 175 -24.42 5.01 -7.41
CA ALA A 175 -25.58 4.16 -7.25
C ALA A 175 -25.50 3.32 -5.96
N PRO A 176 -26.65 3.03 -5.30
CA PRO A 176 -26.69 2.15 -4.15
C PRO A 176 -25.99 0.82 -4.46
N ALA A 177 -25.28 0.26 -3.48
CA ALA A 177 -24.89 -1.14 -3.52
C ALA A 177 -26.16 -1.98 -3.77
N GLY A 178 -26.26 -2.58 -4.96
CA GLY A 178 -27.51 -3.16 -5.45
C GLY A 178 -27.27 -4.51 -6.09
N THR A 179 -27.74 -5.55 -5.41
CA THR A 179 -27.60 -7.00 -5.67
C THR A 179 -26.34 -7.64 -5.09
N ALA A 180 -26.56 -8.70 -4.32
CA ALA A 180 -25.53 -9.57 -3.79
C ALA A 180 -24.72 -10.26 -4.92
N PRO A 181 -23.47 -10.65 -4.66
CA PRO A 181 -22.73 -10.48 -3.39
C PRO A 181 -22.24 -9.03 -3.17
N THR A 182 -21.99 -8.68 -1.91
CA THR A 182 -21.16 -7.51 -1.56
C THR A 182 -19.74 -7.80 -2.03
N VAL A 183 -19.21 -6.95 -2.91
CA VAL A 183 -17.86 -7.08 -3.45
C VAL A 183 -16.86 -6.34 -2.57
N VAL A 184 -15.94 -7.09 -1.98
CA VAL A 184 -14.92 -6.60 -1.06
C VAL A 184 -13.56 -6.71 -1.72
N MET A 185 -12.86 -5.59 -1.84
CA MET A 185 -11.51 -5.56 -2.35
C MET A 185 -10.53 -5.66 -1.19
N GLU A 186 -9.64 -6.65 -1.22
CA GLU A 186 -8.57 -6.78 -0.24
C GLU A 186 -7.52 -5.68 -0.46
N ALA A 187 -6.93 -5.15 0.61
CA ALA A 187 -5.94 -4.09 0.57
C ALA A 187 -4.86 -4.28 1.66
N CYS A 188 -3.61 -4.17 1.25
CA CYS A 188 -2.44 -4.31 2.12
C CYS A 188 -1.75 -2.95 2.23
N ASP A 189 -2.19 -2.17 3.21
CA ASP A 189 -1.85 -0.74 3.37
C ASP A 189 -0.49 -0.54 4.07
N LEU A 190 0.56 -1.04 3.43
CA LEU A 190 1.95 -1.04 3.91
C LEU A 190 2.78 0.14 3.41
N TRP A 191 2.19 1.08 2.68
CA TRP A 191 2.91 2.02 1.79
C TRP A 191 3.01 3.43 2.38
N SER A 192 3.31 3.50 3.67
CA SER A 192 3.38 4.76 4.44
C SER A 192 4.78 5.38 4.49
N SER A 193 5.75 4.82 3.76
CA SER A 193 7.08 5.41 3.68
C SER A 193 7.80 5.06 2.39
N GLN A 194 8.76 5.91 2.00
CA GLN A 194 9.60 5.69 0.82
C GLN A 194 10.36 4.35 0.89
N ALA A 195 10.73 3.89 2.10
CA ALA A 195 11.43 2.63 2.30
C ALA A 195 10.61 1.44 1.79
N MET A 196 9.29 1.46 1.98
CA MET A 196 8.38 0.39 1.57
C MET A 196 8.29 0.27 0.04
N TRP A 197 8.50 1.38 -0.68
CA TRP A 197 8.50 1.42 -2.14
C TRP A 197 9.80 0.95 -2.79
N GLN A 198 10.90 0.80 -2.03
CA GLN A 198 12.23 0.56 -2.61
C GLN A 198 12.31 -0.71 -3.47
N SER A 199 11.67 -1.81 -3.03
CA SER A 199 11.66 -3.07 -3.78
C SER A 199 10.90 -2.93 -5.10
N VAL A 200 9.74 -2.27 -5.07
CA VAL A 200 8.92 -1.99 -6.26
C VAL A 200 9.69 -1.12 -7.24
N LEU A 201 10.31 -0.05 -6.77
CA LEU A 201 11.08 0.87 -7.63
C LEU A 201 12.33 0.23 -8.24
N SER A 202 12.98 -0.67 -7.51
CA SER A 202 14.22 -1.31 -7.98
C SER A 202 13.96 -2.49 -8.92
N ARG A 203 12.90 -3.28 -8.67
CA ARG A 203 12.62 -4.51 -9.42
C ARG A 203 11.52 -4.36 -10.47
N ALA A 204 10.56 -3.47 -10.25
CA ALA A 204 9.41 -3.27 -11.13
C ALA A 204 8.95 -1.79 -11.19
N PRO A 205 9.79 -0.86 -11.68
CA PRO A 205 9.49 0.58 -11.65
C PRO A 205 8.21 0.97 -12.41
N TYR A 206 7.81 0.19 -13.40
CA TYR A 206 6.56 0.38 -14.14
C TYR A 206 5.31 0.00 -13.33
N ASN A 207 5.43 -0.74 -12.23
CA ASN A 207 4.29 -1.09 -11.38
C ASN A 207 3.87 0.05 -10.45
N ARG A 208 4.57 1.19 -10.44
CA ARG A 208 4.27 2.31 -9.54
C ARG A 208 2.82 2.81 -9.68
N PRO A 209 2.16 3.22 -8.58
CA PRO A 209 0.80 3.77 -8.59
C PRO A 209 0.70 5.06 -9.40
N LEU A 210 -0.49 5.29 -9.96
CA LEU A 210 -0.93 6.56 -10.54
C LEU A 210 -1.89 7.34 -9.63
N THR A 211 -2.17 6.81 -8.43
CA THR A 211 -3.13 7.38 -7.47
C THR A 211 -2.48 8.31 -6.45
N GLY A 212 -1.15 8.34 -6.35
CA GLY A 212 -0.46 9.33 -5.54
C GLY A 212 -0.34 10.68 -6.25
N PRO A 213 0.11 11.73 -5.54
CA PRO A 213 0.31 13.05 -6.10
C PRO A 213 1.11 12.99 -7.41
N TYR A 214 0.62 13.68 -8.45
CA TYR A 214 1.23 13.73 -9.78
C TYR A 214 1.31 12.39 -10.53
N GLY A 215 0.53 11.38 -10.11
CA GLY A 215 0.55 10.07 -10.75
C GLY A 215 1.74 9.21 -10.34
N GLY A 216 2.13 9.28 -9.07
CA GLY A 216 3.28 8.56 -8.52
C GLY A 216 3.02 7.92 -7.15
N LEU A 217 4.12 7.65 -6.44
CA LEU A 217 4.11 7.07 -5.09
C LEU A 217 3.28 7.92 -4.13
N TYR A 218 2.69 7.27 -3.14
CA TYR A 218 1.93 7.92 -2.08
C TYR A 218 2.42 7.45 -0.71
N ASP A 219 1.99 8.20 0.31
CA ASP A 219 1.91 7.75 1.69
C ASP A 219 0.44 7.40 1.98
N ASP A 220 0.17 6.15 2.35
CA ASP A 220 -1.18 5.67 2.67
C ASP A 220 -1.63 5.97 4.10
N SER A 221 -0.80 6.67 4.89
CA SER A 221 -1.22 7.34 6.12
C SER A 221 -1.99 8.64 5.89
N GLU A 222 -1.90 9.18 4.68
CA GLU A 222 -2.57 10.42 4.26
C GLU A 222 -4.03 10.19 3.87
N THR A 223 -4.92 10.98 4.47
CA THR A 223 -6.37 10.88 4.27
C THR A 223 -6.79 11.13 2.82
N ASP A 224 -6.11 12.02 2.10
CA ASP A 224 -6.45 12.37 0.72
C ASP A 224 -6.16 11.20 -0.23
N THR A 225 -5.09 10.45 0.02
CA THR A 225 -4.75 9.23 -0.73
C THR A 225 -5.88 8.21 -0.60
N THR A 226 -6.32 7.91 0.62
CA THR A 226 -7.44 6.99 0.85
C THR A 226 -8.74 7.51 0.21
N SER A 227 -9.00 8.81 0.30
CA SER A 227 -10.21 9.42 -0.29
C SER A 227 -10.25 9.24 -1.81
N ALA A 228 -9.14 9.43 -2.50
CA ALA A 228 -9.05 9.18 -3.94
C ALA A 228 -9.31 7.70 -4.28
N ARG A 229 -8.74 6.77 -3.51
CA ARG A 229 -8.98 5.32 -3.69
C ARG A 229 -10.43 4.95 -3.49
N VAL A 230 -11.08 5.47 -2.45
CA VAL A 230 -12.51 5.24 -2.17
C VAL A 230 -13.35 5.62 -3.38
N VAL A 231 -13.10 6.78 -3.99
CA VAL A 231 -13.90 7.20 -5.14
C VAL A 231 -13.63 6.32 -6.36
N LEU A 232 -12.38 5.95 -6.63
CA LEU A 232 -12.05 5.03 -7.72
C LEU A 232 -12.72 3.66 -7.53
N ALA A 233 -12.62 3.09 -6.33
CA ALA A 233 -13.23 1.81 -6.00
C ALA A 233 -14.75 1.83 -6.17
N ARG A 234 -15.42 2.88 -5.68
CA ARG A 234 -16.88 3.03 -5.85
C ARG A 234 -17.30 3.23 -7.28
N ARG A 235 -16.54 3.97 -8.09
CA ARG A 235 -16.80 4.11 -9.53
C ARG A 235 -16.65 2.79 -10.28
N ALA A 236 -15.76 1.91 -9.82
CA ALA A 236 -15.60 0.56 -10.35
C ALA A 236 -16.66 -0.44 -9.82
N GLY A 237 -17.57 -0.02 -8.94
CA GLY A 237 -18.62 -0.87 -8.38
C GLY A 237 -18.22 -1.67 -7.12
N ILE A 238 -16.99 -1.51 -6.61
CA ILE A 238 -16.51 -2.19 -5.40
C ILE A 238 -17.25 -1.63 -4.18
N ASN A 239 -17.72 -2.48 -3.26
CA ASN A 239 -18.55 -2.07 -2.13
C ASN A 239 -17.76 -1.77 -0.86
N ALA A 240 -16.68 -2.52 -0.60
CA ALA A 240 -15.89 -2.40 0.60
C ALA A 240 -14.39 -2.58 0.35
N PHE A 241 -13.57 -2.03 1.24
CA PHE A 241 -12.17 -2.44 1.41
C PHE A 241 -12.01 -3.34 2.64
N GLN A 242 -11.26 -4.43 2.49
CA GLN A 242 -10.73 -5.21 3.60
C GLN A 242 -9.26 -4.84 3.76
N SER A 243 -8.94 -4.04 4.77
CA SER A 243 -7.55 -3.64 5.06
C SER A 243 -6.89 -4.61 6.03
N CYS A 244 -5.64 -4.97 5.76
CA CYS A 244 -4.79 -5.66 6.73
C CYS A 244 -4.58 -4.80 7.98
N TRP A 245 -4.71 -5.43 9.14
CA TRP A 245 -4.59 -4.78 10.45
C TRP A 245 -3.57 -5.52 11.30
N TYR A 246 -2.69 -4.74 11.93
CA TYR A 246 -1.57 -5.24 12.72
C TYR A 246 -1.53 -4.53 14.07
N ARG A 247 -1.31 -5.31 15.13
CA ARG A 247 -0.89 -4.78 16.42
C ARG A 247 0.61 -4.55 16.39
N GLN A 248 1.07 -3.45 16.98
CA GLN A 248 2.49 -3.16 17.12
C GLN A 248 3.23 -4.29 17.84
N LYS A 249 4.39 -4.69 17.29
CA LYS A 249 5.26 -5.67 17.94
C LYS A 249 5.67 -5.24 19.34
N GLY A 250 5.55 -6.15 20.31
CA GLY A 250 5.84 -5.88 21.72
C GLY A 250 4.73 -5.16 22.50
N ASN A 251 3.56 -4.91 21.89
CA ASN A 251 2.42 -4.26 22.53
C ASN A 251 1.41 -5.24 23.18
N ALA A 252 1.65 -6.56 23.13
CA ALA A 252 0.81 -7.55 23.79
C ALA A 252 0.66 -7.28 25.30
N GLY A 253 -0.55 -7.42 25.83
CA GLY A 253 -0.89 -7.13 27.23
C GLY A 253 -1.07 -5.65 27.58
N GLN A 254 -0.91 -4.74 26.62
CA GLN A 254 -0.99 -3.28 26.82
C GLN A 254 -2.14 -2.65 26.01
N PRO A 255 -2.54 -1.39 26.30
CA PRO A 255 -3.44 -0.64 25.44
C PRO A 255 -3.00 -0.70 23.98
N VAL A 256 -3.95 -1.02 23.09
CA VAL A 256 -3.67 -1.37 21.70
C VAL A 256 -3.01 -0.21 20.96
N GLN A 257 -1.86 -0.51 20.34
CA GLN A 257 -1.21 0.34 19.36
C GLN A 257 -1.26 -0.39 18.01
N ALA A 258 -1.96 0.20 17.04
CA ALA A 258 -2.04 -0.32 15.68
C ALA A 258 -0.93 0.30 14.82
N ILE A 259 -0.31 -0.51 13.95
CA ILE A 259 0.67 -0.05 12.95
C ILE A 259 0.07 -0.21 11.55
N PHE A 260 0.60 0.54 10.57
CA PHE A 260 0.08 0.55 9.19
C PHE A 260 -1.43 0.85 9.10
N ASN A 261 -1.97 1.59 10.08
CA ASN A 261 -3.41 1.80 10.26
C ASN A 261 -3.93 3.08 9.59
N GLY A 262 -3.16 3.65 8.65
CA GLY A 262 -3.44 4.92 7.98
C GLY A 262 -4.78 4.94 7.25
N VAL A 263 -4.95 3.97 6.35
CA VAL A 263 -6.16 3.77 5.55
C VAL A 263 -7.36 3.42 6.42
N ILE A 264 -7.20 2.54 7.41
CA ILE A 264 -8.28 2.15 8.32
C ILE A 264 -8.77 3.36 9.12
N ARG A 265 -7.86 4.21 9.64
CA ARG A 265 -8.21 5.46 10.31
C ARG A 265 -8.94 6.43 9.36
N ALA A 266 -8.50 6.52 8.11
CA ALA A 266 -9.17 7.35 7.12
C ALA A 266 -10.58 6.85 6.78
N LEU A 267 -10.77 5.54 6.59
CA LEU A 267 -12.08 4.92 6.37
C LEU A 267 -12.98 5.00 7.61
N ALA A 268 -12.42 4.89 8.81
CA ALA A 268 -13.17 4.97 10.05
C ALA A 268 -13.62 6.41 10.34
N ASP A 269 -12.74 7.40 10.19
CA ASP A 269 -12.90 8.70 10.85
C ASP A 269 -12.67 9.92 9.93
N THR A 270 -11.58 9.96 9.16
CA THR A 270 -11.10 11.24 8.59
C THR A 270 -11.41 11.47 7.12
N SER A 271 -11.61 10.43 6.30
CA SER A 271 -11.87 10.61 4.87
C SER A 271 -13.25 11.23 4.63
N PRO A 272 -13.36 12.31 3.83
CA PRO A 272 -14.65 12.86 3.42
C PRO A 272 -15.46 11.89 2.54
N ALA A 273 -14.80 10.92 1.89
CA ALA A 273 -15.46 9.94 1.04
C ALA A 273 -15.93 8.69 1.80
N ARG A 274 -15.64 8.58 3.11
CA ARG A 274 -15.83 7.34 3.89
C ARG A 274 -17.26 6.82 3.95
N ALA A 275 -18.27 7.70 3.82
CA ALA A 275 -19.67 7.30 3.82
C ALA A 275 -20.06 6.50 2.56
N SER A 276 -19.26 6.58 1.49
CA SER A 276 -19.57 5.99 0.19
C SER A 276 -19.10 4.55 0.02
N LEU A 277 -18.20 4.06 0.87
CA LEU A 277 -17.60 2.73 0.81
C LEU A 277 -17.58 2.11 2.21
N GLN A 278 -17.89 0.82 2.30
CA GLN A 278 -17.74 0.09 3.55
C GLN A 278 -16.28 -0.30 3.80
N PHE A 279 -15.96 -0.69 5.03
CA PHE A 279 -14.68 -1.32 5.32
C PHE A 279 -14.77 -2.42 6.37
N ASN A 280 -13.90 -3.40 6.29
CA ASN A 280 -13.58 -4.31 7.39
C ASN A 280 -12.06 -4.46 7.55
N ILE A 281 -11.67 -5.21 8.58
CA ILE A 281 -10.26 -5.51 8.83
C ILE A 281 -10.01 -7.01 8.73
N LEU A 282 -8.80 -7.34 8.28
CA LEU A 282 -8.18 -8.66 8.43
C LEU A 282 -7.06 -8.52 9.45
N TRP A 283 -7.20 -9.12 10.63
CA TRP A 283 -6.10 -9.18 11.59
C TRP A 283 -5.10 -10.23 11.14
N ASP A 284 -3.95 -9.75 10.67
CA ASP A 284 -2.88 -10.59 10.13
C ASP A 284 -1.95 -11.08 11.24
N ASN A 285 -2.55 -11.84 12.17
CA ASN A 285 -1.87 -12.42 13.33
C ASN A 285 -0.88 -13.54 12.97
N ALA A 286 -0.74 -13.88 11.69
CA ALA A 286 0.27 -14.81 11.18
C ALA A 286 1.57 -14.10 10.80
N ASN A 287 1.54 -12.78 10.64
CA ASN A 287 2.67 -12.01 10.17
C ASN A 287 3.68 -11.73 11.31
N PRO A 288 4.99 -11.91 11.08
CA PRO A 288 6.02 -11.63 12.09
C PRO A 288 6.11 -10.17 12.58
N VAL A 289 5.47 -9.23 11.87
CA VAL A 289 5.36 -7.83 12.29
C VAL A 289 4.26 -7.61 13.33
N ASP A 290 3.28 -8.51 13.41
CA ASP A 290 2.16 -8.42 14.35
C ASP A 290 2.61 -8.72 15.79
N GLY A 291 2.03 -7.98 16.73
CA GLY A 291 2.31 -8.10 18.16
C GLY A 291 1.56 -9.23 18.85
N GLY A 292 0.54 -9.83 18.23
CA GLY A 292 -0.27 -10.88 18.80
C GLY A 292 -1.04 -10.45 20.06
N ILE A 293 -1.33 -11.45 20.89
CA ILE A 293 -1.96 -11.29 22.20
C ILE A 293 -1.20 -12.10 23.25
N SER A 294 -1.23 -11.66 24.52
CA SER A 294 -0.58 -12.36 25.63
C SER A 294 -1.47 -13.39 26.34
N GLY A 295 -2.75 -13.48 25.96
CA GLY A 295 -3.72 -14.40 26.55
C GLY A 295 -5.15 -13.89 26.45
N VAL A 296 -6.08 -14.57 27.12
CA VAL A 296 -7.53 -14.29 27.07
C VAL A 296 -7.87 -12.87 27.55
N ASP A 297 -7.26 -12.40 28.64
CA ASP A 297 -7.57 -11.08 29.19
C ASP A 297 -7.10 -9.94 28.28
N ASP A 298 -5.95 -10.11 27.63
CA ASP A 298 -5.47 -9.17 26.62
C ASP A 298 -6.33 -9.19 25.35
N PHE A 299 -6.72 -10.38 24.88
CA PHE A 299 -7.61 -10.53 23.73
C PHE A 299 -8.95 -9.83 23.96
N LEU A 300 -9.60 -10.07 25.10
CA LEU A 300 -10.94 -9.54 25.37
C LEU A 300 -10.91 -8.09 25.86
N GLY A 301 -10.01 -7.80 26.82
CA GLY A 301 -9.95 -6.50 27.51
C GLY A 301 -9.31 -5.41 26.67
N ASN A 302 -8.25 -5.71 25.92
CA ASN A 302 -7.57 -4.73 25.10
C ASN A 302 -8.00 -4.85 23.64
N LEU A 303 -7.75 -5.99 23.00
CA LEU A 303 -7.81 -6.08 21.54
C LEU A 303 -9.24 -6.04 20.98
N ALA A 304 -10.11 -6.96 21.44
CA ALA A 304 -11.52 -7.01 21.06
C ALA A 304 -12.26 -5.72 21.40
N SER A 305 -12.02 -5.18 22.60
CA SER A 305 -12.64 -3.92 23.04
C SER A 305 -12.20 -2.74 22.18
N PHE A 306 -10.93 -2.68 21.78
CA PHE A 306 -10.42 -1.67 20.86
C PHE A 306 -11.12 -1.75 19.49
N TRP A 307 -11.23 -2.94 18.89
CA TRP A 307 -11.90 -3.09 17.58
C TRP A 307 -13.38 -2.73 17.65
N ILE A 308 -14.09 -3.16 18.70
CA ILE A 308 -15.50 -2.82 18.88
C ILE A 308 -15.69 -1.30 18.92
N ASN A 309 -14.93 -0.61 19.77
CA ASN A 309 -15.10 0.82 20.01
C ASN A 309 -14.60 1.70 18.86
N SER A 310 -13.51 1.28 18.21
CA SER A 310 -12.87 2.08 17.17
C SER A 310 -13.47 1.82 15.78
N TYR A 311 -13.88 0.58 15.50
CA TYR A 311 -14.22 0.15 14.14
C TYR A 311 -15.64 -0.39 14.01
N PHE A 312 -16.03 -1.40 14.81
CA PHE A 312 -17.28 -2.14 14.56
C PHE A 312 -18.54 -1.32 14.78
N THR A 313 -18.45 -0.23 15.53
CA THR A 313 -19.55 0.74 15.74
C THR A 313 -19.68 1.77 14.62
N ARG A 314 -18.70 1.86 13.70
CA ARG A 314 -18.77 2.80 12.57
C ARG A 314 -19.90 2.40 11.62
N SER A 315 -20.66 3.39 11.12
CA SER A 315 -21.83 3.15 10.26
C SER A 315 -21.45 2.52 8.92
N ASN A 316 -20.25 2.83 8.42
CA ASN A 316 -19.66 2.26 7.21
C ASN A 316 -18.83 0.99 7.47
N TYR A 317 -18.83 0.42 8.68
CA TYR A 317 -18.22 -0.91 8.87
C TYR A 317 -19.04 -1.98 8.13
N LEU A 318 -18.37 -2.88 7.41
CA LEU A 318 -19.00 -3.96 6.65
C LEU A 318 -19.72 -4.91 7.60
N ARG A 319 -20.97 -5.23 7.26
CA ARG A 319 -21.85 -6.07 8.06
C ARG A 319 -22.58 -7.09 7.19
N ILE A 320 -22.79 -8.28 7.74
CA ILE A 320 -23.66 -9.32 7.21
C ILE A 320 -24.77 -9.53 8.24
N ASP A 321 -26.04 -9.38 7.84
CA ASP A 321 -27.19 -9.38 8.75
C ASP A 321 -27.03 -8.41 9.94
N GLY A 322 -26.43 -7.24 9.70
CA GLY A 322 -26.12 -6.25 10.73
C GLY A 322 -24.93 -6.61 11.65
N ARG A 323 -24.33 -7.80 11.53
CA ARG A 323 -23.18 -8.25 12.32
C ARG A 323 -21.86 -7.82 11.66
N PRO A 324 -20.94 -7.13 12.37
CA PRO A 324 -19.63 -6.76 11.86
C PRO A 324 -18.82 -7.97 11.39
N VAL A 325 -18.19 -7.84 10.21
CA VAL A 325 -17.32 -8.88 9.64
C VAL A 325 -15.88 -8.65 10.08
N LEU A 326 -15.25 -9.63 10.72
CA LEU A 326 -13.83 -9.63 11.07
C LEU A 326 -13.17 -10.86 10.45
N VAL A 327 -12.03 -10.66 9.78
CA VAL A 327 -11.17 -11.77 9.34
C VAL A 327 -9.99 -11.89 10.29
N ILE A 328 -9.64 -13.12 10.67
CA ILE A 328 -8.42 -13.44 11.43
C ILE A 328 -7.59 -14.40 10.58
N ALA A 329 -6.35 -14.03 10.29
CA ALA A 329 -5.49 -14.78 9.37
C ALA A 329 -5.28 -16.23 9.83
N SER A 330 -4.86 -16.44 11.08
CA SER A 330 -4.54 -17.76 11.61
C SER A 330 -5.36 -18.11 12.84
N ALA A 331 -6.30 -19.04 12.66
CA ALA A 331 -7.02 -19.66 13.77
C ALA A 331 -6.07 -20.49 14.66
N ASP A 332 -5.03 -21.13 14.10
CA ASP A 332 -4.03 -21.89 14.85
C ASP A 332 -3.23 -21.01 15.82
N ILE A 333 -2.74 -19.86 15.35
CA ILE A 333 -1.98 -18.93 16.20
C ILE A 333 -2.87 -18.34 17.28
N LEU A 334 -4.11 -17.96 16.91
CA LEU A 334 -5.10 -17.49 17.88
C LEU A 334 -5.36 -18.54 18.96
N ALA A 335 -5.59 -19.80 18.57
CA ALA A 335 -5.81 -20.90 19.49
C ALA A 335 -4.62 -21.08 20.43
N SER A 336 -3.41 -21.12 19.88
CA SER A 336 -2.17 -21.28 20.63
C SER A 336 -1.99 -20.17 21.67
N GLN A 337 -2.20 -18.91 21.28
CA GLN A 337 -2.04 -17.77 22.19
C GLN A 337 -3.12 -17.70 23.27
N LEU A 338 -4.29 -18.31 23.04
CA LEU A 338 -5.38 -18.37 24.02
C LEU A 338 -5.29 -19.60 24.94
N GLY A 339 -4.34 -20.51 24.72
CA GLY A 339 -4.14 -21.71 25.54
C GLY A 339 -4.76 -22.99 24.97
N GLY A 340 -5.05 -23.02 23.66
CA GLY A 340 -5.58 -24.17 22.93
C GLY A 340 -7.03 -23.99 22.49
N THR A 341 -7.59 -25.02 21.86
CA THR A 341 -8.91 -24.98 21.21
C THR A 341 -10.05 -24.63 22.17
N ALA A 342 -10.14 -25.28 23.33
CA ALA A 342 -11.25 -25.05 24.27
C ALA A 342 -11.22 -23.65 24.91
N PRO A 343 -10.07 -23.14 25.41
CA PRO A 343 -9.96 -21.74 25.83
C PRO A 343 -10.28 -20.74 24.72
N ALA A 344 -9.85 -21.02 23.48
CA ALA A 344 -10.13 -20.17 22.34
C ALA A 344 -11.63 -20.12 22.00
N ALA A 345 -12.33 -21.27 22.03
CA ALA A 345 -13.77 -21.32 21.82
C ALA A 345 -14.55 -20.52 22.88
N ALA A 346 -14.12 -20.62 24.16
CA ALA A 346 -14.68 -19.83 25.25
C ALA A 346 -14.41 -18.33 25.05
N ALA A 347 -13.21 -17.95 24.60
CA ALA A 347 -12.85 -16.57 24.30
C ALA A 347 -13.67 -15.98 23.14
N ILE A 348 -13.87 -16.73 22.04
CA ILE A 348 -14.74 -16.30 20.92
C ILE A 348 -16.18 -16.11 21.37
N THR A 349 -16.71 -17.01 22.21
CA THR A 349 -18.05 -16.86 22.80
C THR A 349 -18.14 -15.56 23.61
N ARG A 350 -17.14 -15.27 24.45
CA ARG A 350 -17.07 -14.03 25.23
C ARG A 350 -16.89 -12.78 24.36
N PHE A 351 -16.18 -12.88 23.24
CA PHE A 351 -16.01 -11.79 22.28
C PHE A 351 -17.33 -11.42 21.60
N ARG A 352 -18.13 -12.41 21.19
CA ARG A 352 -19.49 -12.16 20.69
C ARG A 352 -20.37 -11.48 21.74
N ALA A 353 -20.28 -11.93 22.99
CA ALA A 353 -21.01 -11.30 24.09
C ALA A 353 -20.56 -9.85 24.36
N LEU A 354 -19.27 -9.51 24.15
CA LEU A 354 -18.79 -8.13 24.21
C LEU A 354 -19.41 -7.27 23.09
N ALA A 355 -19.46 -7.78 21.86
CA ALA A 355 -20.11 -7.09 20.75
C ALA A 355 -21.60 -6.83 21.04
N VAL A 356 -22.32 -7.82 21.59
CA VAL A 356 -23.72 -7.67 22.00
C VAL A 356 -23.89 -6.62 23.09
N ARG A 357 -23.03 -6.61 24.11
CA ARG A 357 -23.06 -5.57 25.15
C ARG A 357 -22.80 -4.16 24.61
N ALA A 358 -22.05 -4.05 23.51
CA ALA A 358 -21.82 -2.78 22.81
C ALA A 358 -22.95 -2.39 21.84
N GLY A 359 -24.08 -3.13 21.82
CA GLY A 359 -25.24 -2.83 20.98
C GLY A 359 -25.18 -3.40 19.57
N LEU A 360 -24.23 -4.31 19.28
CA LEU A 360 -24.12 -4.99 17.99
C LEU A 360 -24.88 -6.34 18.04
N PRO A 361 -25.44 -6.85 16.93
CA PRO A 361 -26.20 -8.10 16.94
C PRO A 361 -25.34 -9.38 17.07
N GLY A 362 -24.03 -9.24 17.27
CA GLY A 362 -23.05 -10.33 17.24
C GLY A 362 -21.88 -9.98 16.32
N LEU A 363 -21.24 -11.00 15.75
CA LEU A 363 -20.11 -10.88 14.82
C LEU A 363 -20.27 -11.90 13.69
N VAL A 364 -19.60 -11.66 12.56
CA VAL A 364 -19.25 -12.68 11.57
C VAL A 364 -17.74 -12.80 11.56
N LEU A 365 -17.23 -13.95 11.99
CA LEU A 365 -15.81 -14.25 12.09
C LEU A 365 -15.39 -15.17 10.95
N LEU A 366 -14.49 -14.70 10.10
CA LEU A 366 -13.90 -15.49 9.03
C LEU A 366 -12.45 -15.83 9.37
N ALA A 367 -12.06 -17.07 9.12
CA ALA A 367 -10.65 -17.45 9.12
C ALA A 367 -10.12 -17.45 7.69
N THR A 368 -8.84 -17.18 7.49
CA THR A 368 -8.26 -17.47 6.18
C THR A 368 -8.12 -18.98 6.01
N ASN A 369 -8.58 -19.49 4.87
CA ASN A 369 -8.34 -20.85 4.43
C ASN A 369 -7.68 -20.83 3.07
N ASN A 370 -6.37 -20.99 3.10
CA ASN A 370 -5.57 -20.94 1.90
C ASN A 370 -5.39 -22.31 1.25
N GLY A 371 -5.83 -23.44 1.84
CA GLY A 371 -5.65 -24.81 1.30
C GLY A 371 -6.96 -25.48 0.85
N SER A 372 -6.90 -26.56 0.07
CA SER A 372 -8.08 -27.21 -0.56
C SER A 372 -8.86 -28.25 0.29
N SER A 373 -8.53 -28.47 1.58
CA SER A 373 -9.07 -29.64 2.34
C SER A 373 -9.77 -29.30 3.66
N HIS A 374 -10.75 -30.12 4.08
CA HIS A 374 -11.49 -30.00 5.36
C HIS A 374 -10.58 -29.83 6.59
N ALA A 375 -9.41 -30.49 6.60
CA ALA A 375 -8.49 -30.43 7.73
C ALA A 375 -7.97 -29.01 7.99
N SER A 376 -7.84 -28.20 6.94
CA SER A 376 -7.30 -26.84 7.04
C SER A 376 -8.21 -25.84 7.77
N ASN A 377 -9.49 -26.17 8.03
CA ASN A 377 -10.40 -25.28 8.77
C ASN A 377 -11.24 -25.95 9.87
N ALA A 378 -11.00 -27.24 10.18
CA ALA A 378 -11.66 -27.92 11.29
C ALA A 378 -11.40 -27.25 12.65
N LEU A 379 -10.18 -26.72 12.88
CA LEU A 379 -9.87 -25.97 14.08
C LEU A 379 -10.67 -24.66 14.17
N ALA A 380 -10.78 -23.91 13.06
CA ALA A 380 -11.59 -22.70 13.03
C ALA A 380 -13.06 -23.00 13.36
N ALA A 381 -13.61 -24.10 12.85
CA ALA A 381 -14.94 -24.57 13.21
C ALA A 381 -15.06 -24.87 14.71
N ALA A 382 -14.10 -25.60 15.28
CA ALA A 382 -14.09 -25.97 16.70
C ALA A 382 -13.98 -24.75 17.65
N ILE A 383 -13.34 -23.67 17.20
CA ILE A 383 -13.20 -22.42 17.96
C ILE A 383 -14.44 -21.50 17.79
N GLY A 384 -15.27 -21.74 16.77
CA GLY A 384 -16.52 -21.01 16.56
C GLY A 384 -16.46 -19.87 15.54
N PHE A 385 -15.62 -20.00 14.52
CA PHE A 385 -15.67 -19.16 13.32
C PHE A 385 -16.94 -19.47 12.49
N ASP A 386 -17.47 -18.46 11.80
CA ASP A 386 -18.69 -18.57 10.98
C ASP A 386 -18.41 -19.03 9.54
N GLY A 387 -17.18 -18.82 9.07
CA GLY A 387 -16.83 -19.07 7.68
C GLY A 387 -15.34 -18.98 7.40
N VAL A 388 -14.98 -19.19 6.13
CA VAL A 388 -13.62 -19.03 5.63
C VAL A 388 -13.57 -18.23 4.33
N MET A 389 -12.47 -17.51 4.14
CA MET A 389 -12.10 -16.82 2.89
C MET A 389 -10.66 -17.19 2.52
N ALA A 390 -10.26 -17.02 1.26
CA ALA A 390 -8.87 -17.25 0.85
C ALA A 390 -8.19 -15.93 0.52
N TYR A 391 -6.97 -15.73 1.03
CA TYR A 391 -6.19 -14.49 0.84
C TYR A 391 -5.69 -14.32 -0.61
N SER A 392 -5.47 -15.45 -1.26
CA SER A 392 -5.20 -15.54 -2.70
C SER A 392 -5.65 -16.90 -3.18
N THR A 393 -6.25 -16.94 -4.36
CA THR A 393 -6.65 -18.19 -5.02
C THR A 393 -6.12 -18.17 -6.45
N PRO A 394 -5.49 -19.23 -6.97
CA PRO A 394 -5.21 -20.52 -6.34
C PRO A 394 -3.80 -20.62 -5.73
N THR A 395 -3.05 -19.51 -5.63
CA THR A 395 -1.62 -19.49 -5.30
C THR A 395 -1.24 -20.36 -4.09
N PHE A 396 -2.07 -20.34 -3.04
CA PHE A 396 -1.78 -21.07 -1.80
C PHE A 396 -2.59 -22.36 -1.63
N THR A 397 -3.50 -22.68 -2.57
CA THR A 397 -4.50 -23.74 -2.40
C THR A 397 -3.98 -25.15 -2.62
N GLY A 398 -2.74 -25.27 -3.10
CA GLY A 398 -2.13 -26.54 -3.44
C GLY A 398 -2.73 -27.18 -4.70
N THR A 399 -3.61 -26.47 -5.42
CA THR A 399 -4.19 -26.91 -6.70
C THR A 399 -3.26 -26.68 -7.88
N LEU A 400 -2.33 -25.73 -7.76
CA LEU A 400 -1.25 -25.52 -8.73
C LEU A 400 -0.11 -26.51 -8.51
N THR A 401 0.38 -27.10 -9.60
CA THR A 401 1.48 -28.09 -9.58
C THR A 401 2.82 -27.53 -10.09
N THR A 402 2.84 -26.25 -10.48
CA THR A 402 4.02 -25.54 -10.98
C THR A 402 4.04 -24.10 -10.47
N ALA A 403 5.22 -23.51 -10.37
CA ALA A 403 5.41 -22.13 -9.94
C ALA A 403 5.21 -21.11 -11.10
N THR A 404 5.14 -21.57 -12.35
CA THR A 404 4.91 -20.73 -13.54
C THR A 404 3.74 -21.26 -14.38
N PRO A 405 2.52 -21.32 -13.82
CA PRO A 405 1.38 -21.81 -14.57
C PRO A 405 1.00 -20.85 -15.71
N SER A 406 0.48 -21.39 -16.80
CA SER A 406 -0.23 -20.59 -17.80
C SER A 406 -1.49 -19.96 -17.18
N THR A 407 -1.97 -18.87 -17.76
CA THR A 407 -3.20 -18.20 -17.28
C THR A 407 -4.42 -19.14 -17.34
N GLN A 408 -4.48 -20.07 -18.30
CA GLN A 408 -5.53 -21.10 -18.36
C GLN A 408 -5.44 -22.08 -17.18
N GLN A 409 -4.23 -22.55 -16.84
CA GLN A 409 -4.03 -23.41 -15.67
C GLN A 409 -4.38 -22.68 -14.37
N PHE A 410 -4.02 -21.39 -14.25
CA PHE A 410 -4.36 -20.56 -13.11
C PHE A 410 -5.88 -20.42 -12.94
N ILE A 411 -6.60 -20.03 -13.99
CA ILE A 411 -8.07 -19.91 -13.97
C ILE A 411 -8.75 -21.25 -13.64
N ALA A 412 -8.26 -22.36 -14.20
CA ALA A 412 -8.80 -23.69 -13.92
C ALA A 412 -8.59 -24.09 -12.44
N ALA A 413 -7.39 -23.85 -11.91
CA ALA A 413 -7.05 -24.11 -10.51
C ALA A 413 -7.86 -23.23 -9.54
N GLU A 414 -8.17 -22.00 -9.92
CA GLU A 414 -9.00 -21.09 -9.12
C GLU A 414 -10.44 -21.59 -9.01
N LYS A 415 -11.05 -21.95 -10.15
CA LYS A 415 -12.38 -22.57 -10.17
C LYS A 415 -12.42 -23.91 -9.46
N GLN A 416 -11.36 -24.71 -9.57
CA GLN A 416 -11.23 -25.96 -8.82
C GLN A 416 -11.18 -25.69 -7.32
N SER A 417 -10.43 -24.68 -6.87
CA SER A 417 -10.36 -24.30 -5.45
C SER A 417 -11.75 -23.91 -4.92
N TRP A 418 -12.52 -23.14 -5.69
CA TRP A 418 -13.90 -22.79 -5.32
C TRP A 418 -14.82 -24.01 -5.20
N ALA A 419 -14.67 -24.99 -6.10
CA ALA A 419 -15.45 -26.23 -6.08
C ALA A 419 -15.04 -27.13 -4.91
N ASP A 420 -13.74 -27.24 -4.67
CA ASP A 420 -13.17 -28.00 -3.56
C ASP A 420 -13.64 -27.42 -2.22
N TRP A 421 -13.64 -26.11 -2.03
CA TRP A 421 -14.18 -25.53 -0.79
C TRP A 421 -15.69 -25.68 -0.64
N ALA A 422 -16.45 -25.68 -1.75
CA ALA A 422 -17.89 -25.92 -1.68
C ALA A 422 -18.20 -27.36 -1.25
N ARG A 423 -17.35 -28.32 -1.66
CA ARG A 423 -17.52 -29.74 -1.36
C ARG A 423 -16.86 -30.15 -0.05
N PHE A 424 -15.72 -29.57 0.25
CA PHE A 424 -14.76 -30.06 1.23
C PHE A 424 -14.44 -29.08 2.36
N SER A 425 -15.19 -27.99 2.53
CA SER A 425 -15.00 -27.13 3.70
C SER A 425 -15.94 -27.56 4.83
N VAL A 426 -15.47 -27.55 6.08
CA VAL A 426 -16.35 -27.77 7.25
C VAL A 426 -17.19 -26.52 7.51
N LEU A 427 -16.60 -25.34 7.29
CA LEU A 427 -17.27 -24.05 7.40
C LEU A 427 -17.76 -23.55 6.03
N PRO A 428 -18.81 -22.73 5.97
CA PRO A 428 -19.17 -22.01 4.75
C PRO A 428 -17.97 -21.23 4.19
N SER A 429 -17.72 -21.36 2.89
CA SER A 429 -16.64 -20.67 2.19
C SER A 429 -17.16 -19.52 1.34
N THR A 430 -16.45 -18.40 1.34
CA THR A 430 -16.68 -17.29 0.40
C THR A 430 -16.00 -17.60 -0.94
N LEU A 431 -16.17 -16.71 -1.92
CA LEU A 431 -15.36 -16.70 -3.13
C LEU A 431 -14.31 -15.61 -3.03
N THR A 432 -13.10 -15.89 -3.52
CA THR A 432 -12.06 -14.90 -3.76
C THR A 432 -11.63 -15.00 -5.23
N VAL A 433 -11.61 -13.86 -5.91
CA VAL A 433 -11.13 -13.73 -7.29
C VAL A 433 -9.75 -13.07 -7.27
N SER A 434 -8.74 -13.69 -7.87
CA SER A 434 -7.37 -13.15 -7.81
C SER A 434 -6.87 -12.72 -9.18
N MET A 435 -6.19 -11.57 -9.24
CA MET A 435 -5.56 -11.11 -10.49
C MET A 435 -4.30 -11.90 -10.86
N GLY A 436 -3.76 -12.69 -9.93
CA GLY A 436 -2.50 -13.38 -10.08
C GLY A 436 -1.59 -13.20 -8.88
N TYR A 437 -0.34 -13.59 -9.05
CA TYR A 437 0.71 -13.41 -8.05
C TYR A 437 2.09 -13.36 -8.73
N ASP A 438 2.98 -12.47 -8.28
CA ASP A 438 4.35 -12.35 -8.77
C ASP A 438 5.33 -12.08 -7.60
N THR A 439 5.98 -13.15 -7.13
CA THR A 439 6.92 -13.08 -5.99
C THR A 439 8.22 -12.36 -6.31
N SER A 440 8.50 -12.03 -7.57
CA SER A 440 9.81 -11.51 -7.99
C SER A 440 10.12 -10.11 -7.44
N ILE A 441 9.10 -9.39 -6.95
CA ILE A 441 9.25 -8.02 -6.43
C ILE A 441 9.81 -7.99 -5.01
N TRP A 442 9.48 -8.96 -4.15
CA TRP A 442 10.02 -9.04 -2.78
C TRP A 442 11.03 -10.16 -2.58
N SER A 443 11.11 -11.13 -3.49
CA SER A 443 11.95 -12.29 -3.29
C SER A 443 12.57 -12.77 -4.61
N ASP A 444 13.61 -13.59 -4.49
CA ASP A 444 14.21 -14.27 -5.63
C ASP A 444 13.49 -15.61 -5.94
N LEU A 445 12.41 -15.91 -5.20
CA LEU A 445 11.52 -17.02 -5.51
C LEU A 445 10.74 -16.70 -6.78
N LEU A 446 10.54 -17.73 -7.61
CA LEU A 446 9.87 -17.62 -8.89
C LEU A 446 8.49 -18.29 -8.84
N PHE A 447 7.50 -17.62 -8.25
CA PHE A 447 6.10 -17.82 -8.60
C PHE A 447 5.64 -16.63 -9.44
N LYS A 448 5.13 -16.89 -10.64
CA LYS A 448 4.62 -15.81 -11.50
C LYS A 448 3.50 -16.28 -12.41
N CYS A 449 2.31 -15.73 -12.19
CA CYS A 449 1.21 -15.76 -13.13
C CYS A 449 0.31 -14.55 -12.89
N LEU A 450 0.15 -13.69 -13.90
CA LEU A 450 -0.73 -12.52 -13.84
C LEU A 450 -1.78 -12.64 -14.94
N LEU A 451 -3.05 -12.54 -14.57
CA LEU A 451 -4.15 -12.50 -15.51
C LEU A 451 -4.19 -11.13 -16.21
N SER A 452 -4.50 -11.12 -17.50
CA SER A 452 -4.82 -9.85 -18.18
C SER A 452 -6.10 -9.23 -17.61
N PRO A 453 -6.34 -7.92 -17.79
CA PRO A 453 -7.57 -7.27 -17.35
C PRO A 453 -8.84 -7.97 -17.84
N THR A 454 -8.88 -8.40 -19.10
CA THR A 454 -10.02 -9.15 -19.67
C THR A 454 -10.23 -10.48 -18.96
N GLN A 455 -9.16 -11.25 -18.73
CA GLN A 455 -9.25 -12.53 -18.04
C GLN A 455 -9.73 -12.37 -16.59
N LEU A 456 -9.27 -11.33 -15.87
CA LEU A 456 -9.79 -11.02 -14.54
C LEU A 456 -11.28 -10.67 -14.58
N GLY A 457 -11.71 -9.87 -15.56
CA GLY A 457 -13.12 -9.53 -15.76
C GLY A 457 -13.99 -10.76 -16.01
N ASP A 458 -13.56 -11.65 -16.89
CA ASP A 458 -14.27 -12.90 -17.18
C ASP A 458 -14.35 -13.81 -15.95
N LEU A 459 -13.25 -13.91 -15.19
CA LEU A 459 -13.21 -14.69 -13.95
C LEU A 459 -14.12 -14.12 -12.86
N LEU A 460 -14.16 -12.79 -12.72
CA LEU A 460 -15.08 -12.10 -11.82
C LEU A 460 -16.55 -12.35 -12.22
N LYS A 461 -16.85 -12.35 -13.52
CA LYS A 461 -18.20 -12.66 -14.02
C LYS A 461 -18.61 -14.08 -13.65
N ASP A 462 -17.72 -15.06 -13.79
CA ASP A 462 -17.96 -16.44 -13.39
C ASP A 462 -18.13 -16.58 -11.87
N ALA A 463 -17.35 -15.84 -11.08
CA ALA A 463 -17.48 -15.81 -9.63
C ALA A 463 -18.82 -15.23 -9.18
N LEU A 464 -19.29 -14.14 -9.81
CA LEU A 464 -20.61 -13.57 -9.54
C LEU A 464 -21.74 -14.52 -9.89
N ALA A 465 -21.64 -15.23 -11.02
CA ALA A 465 -22.61 -16.26 -11.38
C ALA A 465 -22.64 -17.39 -10.34
N THR A 466 -21.45 -17.83 -9.89
CA THR A 466 -21.29 -18.85 -8.85
C THR A 466 -21.86 -18.40 -7.51
N ALA A 467 -21.61 -17.15 -7.09
CA ALA A 467 -22.16 -16.57 -5.86
C ALA A 467 -23.69 -16.49 -5.91
N ARG A 468 -24.24 -15.97 -7.02
CA ARG A 468 -25.69 -15.79 -7.20
C ARG A 468 -26.46 -17.11 -7.31
N ALA A 469 -25.80 -18.17 -7.76
CA ALA A 469 -26.37 -19.52 -7.76
C ALA A 469 -26.39 -20.18 -6.37
N ALA A 470 -25.59 -19.69 -5.40
CA ALA A 470 -25.61 -20.18 -4.04
C ALA A 470 -26.87 -19.69 -3.28
N PRO A 471 -27.37 -20.43 -2.28
CA PRO A 471 -28.54 -20.01 -1.51
C PRO A 471 -28.32 -18.65 -0.83
N ALA A 472 -29.35 -17.81 -0.84
CA ALA A 472 -29.25 -16.40 -0.44
C ALA A 472 -28.72 -16.15 0.98
N ASN A 473 -28.96 -17.09 1.90
CA ASN A 473 -28.53 -17.04 3.30
C ASN A 473 -27.09 -17.54 3.53
N THR A 474 -26.35 -17.89 2.48
CA THR A 474 -24.96 -18.38 2.62
C THR A 474 -23.95 -17.26 2.48
N LEU A 475 -22.80 -17.38 3.16
CA LEU A 475 -21.70 -16.42 2.98
C LEU A 475 -21.26 -16.33 1.50
N ARG A 476 -21.25 -17.47 0.79
CA ARG A 476 -20.92 -17.54 -0.64
C ARG A 476 -21.81 -16.67 -1.53
N HIS A 477 -23.08 -16.50 -1.16
CA HIS A 477 -24.00 -15.59 -1.87
C HIS A 477 -23.81 -14.14 -1.43
N GLN A 478 -23.50 -13.91 -0.17
CA GLN A 478 -23.56 -12.58 0.44
C GLN A 478 -22.28 -11.75 0.26
N ILE A 479 -21.11 -12.39 0.16
CA ILE A 479 -19.81 -11.71 0.08
C ILE A 479 -18.89 -12.39 -0.94
N LEU A 480 -18.19 -11.57 -1.73
CA LEU A 480 -17.18 -11.98 -2.70
C LEU A 480 -15.96 -11.08 -2.53
N PHE A 481 -14.79 -11.70 -2.43
CA PHE A 481 -13.52 -11.00 -2.31
C PHE A 481 -12.83 -10.87 -3.67
N ILE A 482 -12.09 -9.78 -3.85
CA ILE A 482 -11.16 -9.58 -4.97
C ILE A 482 -9.79 -9.27 -4.40
N ASP A 483 -8.80 -10.03 -4.86
CA ASP A 483 -7.39 -9.92 -4.55
C ASP A 483 -6.64 -9.23 -5.70
N ASN A 484 -5.97 -8.09 -5.49
CA ASN A 484 -6.14 -7.14 -4.38
C ASN A 484 -5.86 -5.70 -4.87
N TRP A 485 -6.13 -4.69 -4.04
CA TRP A 485 -5.99 -3.29 -4.42
C TRP A 485 -4.53 -2.88 -4.65
N ASN A 486 -3.64 -3.08 -3.68
CA ASN A 486 -2.34 -2.40 -3.61
C ASN A 486 -1.18 -3.26 -3.10
N GLU A 487 -1.16 -4.57 -3.31
CA GLU A 487 -0.06 -5.41 -2.84
C GLU A 487 1.11 -5.46 -3.83
N TYR A 488 1.66 -4.27 -4.11
CA TYR A 488 2.77 -4.08 -5.05
C TYR A 488 3.99 -4.94 -4.74
N GLY A 489 4.20 -5.30 -3.48
CA GLY A 489 5.29 -6.14 -3.02
C GLY A 489 5.22 -7.60 -3.48
N GLU A 490 4.00 -8.11 -3.62
CA GLU A 490 3.71 -9.46 -4.12
C GLU A 490 3.31 -9.45 -5.60
N GLY A 491 3.45 -8.27 -6.24
CA GLY A 491 3.22 -8.07 -7.67
C GLY A 491 1.80 -8.31 -8.14
N ARG A 492 0.84 -8.24 -7.21
CA ARG A 492 -0.60 -8.31 -7.47
C ARG A 492 -1.25 -7.04 -6.93
N PHE A 493 -1.78 -6.21 -7.83
CA PHE A 493 -2.42 -4.94 -7.51
C PHE A 493 -3.36 -4.54 -8.65
N ILE A 494 -4.55 -4.08 -8.28
CA ILE A 494 -5.60 -3.59 -9.19
C ILE A 494 -5.61 -2.06 -9.26
N GLU A 495 -5.03 -1.40 -8.26
CA GLU A 495 -4.88 0.04 -8.19
C GLU A 495 -4.19 0.56 -9.47
N PRO A 496 -4.69 1.67 -10.05
CA PRO A 496 -4.12 2.20 -11.27
C PRO A 496 -2.61 2.43 -11.17
N SER A 497 -1.89 1.99 -12.18
CA SER A 497 -0.42 1.97 -12.22
C SER A 497 0.11 2.40 -13.58
N LEU A 498 1.41 2.69 -13.67
CA LEU A 498 2.01 3.04 -14.95
C LEU A 498 1.94 1.88 -15.95
N ALA A 499 2.14 0.63 -15.50
CA ALA A 499 2.10 -0.57 -16.34
C ALA A 499 0.72 -0.85 -16.94
N TYR A 500 -0.34 -0.65 -16.15
CA TYR A 500 -1.69 -1.08 -16.52
C TYR A 500 -2.69 0.07 -16.73
N GLY A 501 -2.28 1.31 -16.52
CA GLY A 501 -3.21 2.44 -16.45
C GLY A 501 -4.30 2.14 -15.42
N GLY A 502 -5.57 2.25 -15.80
CA GLY A 502 -6.71 1.77 -15.00
C GLY A 502 -7.46 0.61 -15.64
N SER A 503 -6.78 -0.17 -16.49
CA SER A 503 -7.42 -1.25 -17.28
C SER A 503 -8.07 -2.33 -16.40
N TYR A 504 -7.46 -2.72 -15.29
CA TYR A 504 -8.06 -3.66 -14.32
C TYR A 504 -9.36 -3.10 -13.70
N LEU A 505 -9.35 -1.85 -13.24
CA LEU A 505 -10.58 -1.22 -12.73
C LEU A 505 -11.65 -1.07 -13.81
N ASN A 506 -11.27 -0.78 -15.05
CA ASN A 506 -12.21 -0.72 -16.17
C ASN A 506 -12.86 -2.10 -16.43
N ALA A 507 -12.07 -3.18 -16.41
CA ALA A 507 -12.58 -4.54 -16.56
C ALA A 507 -13.51 -4.95 -15.42
N ILE A 508 -13.15 -4.64 -14.18
CA ILE A 508 -14.00 -4.87 -13.00
C ILE A 508 -15.30 -4.07 -13.11
N SER A 509 -15.21 -2.78 -13.46
CA SER A 509 -16.38 -1.92 -13.63
C SER A 509 -17.32 -2.42 -14.72
N ALA A 510 -16.79 -2.95 -15.83
CA ALA A 510 -17.60 -3.49 -16.91
C ALA A 510 -18.47 -4.67 -16.45
N VAL A 511 -18.05 -5.38 -15.40
CA VAL A 511 -18.79 -6.51 -14.82
C VAL A 511 -19.71 -6.05 -13.69
N LEU A 512 -19.20 -5.24 -12.75
CA LEU A 512 -19.92 -4.84 -11.54
C LEU A 512 -20.92 -3.71 -11.76
N CYS A 513 -20.59 -2.79 -12.67
CA CYS A 513 -21.47 -1.68 -13.00
C CYS A 513 -21.40 -1.34 -14.51
N PRO A 514 -21.97 -2.19 -15.39
CA PRO A 514 -21.98 -1.94 -16.83
C PRO A 514 -22.58 -0.57 -17.20
N ALA A 515 -23.53 -0.08 -16.38
CA ALA A 515 -24.18 1.21 -16.57
C ALA A 515 -23.32 2.42 -16.11
N CYS A 516 -22.30 2.23 -15.28
CA CYS A 516 -21.49 3.32 -14.74
C CYS A 516 -20.65 4.05 -15.81
N ARG A 517 -20.46 3.46 -17.00
CA ARG A 517 -19.62 3.99 -18.10
C ARG A 517 -18.27 4.51 -17.60
N PHE A 518 -17.71 3.85 -16.58
CA PHE A 518 -16.44 4.23 -15.98
C PHE A 518 -15.32 3.93 -16.97
N SER A 519 -14.49 4.93 -17.22
CA SER A 519 -13.22 4.76 -17.92
C SER A 519 -12.18 5.58 -17.18
N PHE A 520 -11.21 4.89 -16.60
CA PHE A 520 -10.00 5.53 -16.13
C PHE A 520 -9.07 5.74 -17.34
N THR A 521 -8.80 7.01 -17.66
CA THR A 521 -7.75 7.42 -18.58
C THR A 521 -6.80 8.34 -17.81
N PRO A 522 -5.51 8.02 -17.69
CA PRO A 522 -4.55 8.94 -17.09
C PRO A 522 -4.55 10.30 -17.80
N ALA A 523 -4.24 11.38 -17.09
CA ALA A 523 -4.07 12.68 -17.72
C ALA A 523 -3.03 12.59 -18.86
N ARG A 524 -3.35 13.17 -20.03
CA ARG A 524 -2.44 13.20 -21.20
C ARG A 524 -1.09 13.76 -20.77
N GLY A 525 -0.03 12.96 -20.92
CA GLY A 525 1.36 13.31 -20.56
C GLY A 525 2.08 12.25 -19.71
N ILE A 526 1.35 11.42 -18.96
CA ILE A 526 1.97 10.38 -18.10
C ILE A 526 2.31 9.09 -18.87
N LEU A 527 1.62 8.83 -19.98
CA LEU A 527 1.74 7.58 -20.75
C LEU A 527 2.59 7.70 -22.03
N SER A 528 3.11 8.88 -22.41
CA SER A 528 3.81 9.05 -23.69
C SER A 528 5.23 8.46 -23.74
N THR A 529 5.63 7.71 -22.70
CA THR A 529 6.96 7.08 -22.61
C THR A 529 6.90 5.62 -22.15
N ALA A 530 5.75 4.96 -22.22
CA ALA A 530 5.69 3.51 -22.07
C ALA A 530 6.04 2.86 -23.43
N PRO A 531 7.01 1.93 -23.49
CA PRO A 531 7.37 1.22 -24.73
C PRO A 531 6.25 0.31 -25.24
#